data_AF-A0A292IHS0-F1
#
_entry.id   AF-A0A292IHS0-F1
#
_cell.length_a   1.000
_cell.length_b   1.000
_cell.length_c   1.000
_cell.angle_alpha   90.00
_cell.angle_beta   90.00
_cell.angle_gamma   90.00
#
_symmetry.space_group_name_H-M   'P 1'
#
loop_
_entity.id
_entity.type
_entity.pdbx_description
1 polymer ?
#
loop_
_entity_poly.entity_id
_entity_poly.type
_entity_poly.pdbx_seq_one_letter_code
_entity_poly.pdbx_strand_id
1 'polypeptide(L)'
;MYHKEFFKNKTTTLKKKVAGFALFGTTTLLTAIVGSCARANGENFVLGNFESYMAPDLQKRLQTAYHNVKFESYPSNENAVGKFKSGSYSSAVLSSYAIIELQKSGFLSKIDWAKFDLKNPDNPSEKITNAQEALSLFSIPIQQILTDKKTNQGIENLLEYSVPYFFQTVVFAYRGDVIAEFNDPQNPPSYGQILDLIGTKYKDRFDNGRLGTVEDEKTLFSIASLVYEEDTNQSRHAADSPLSKQNPSVDDYLKIFESLNHSTKDPDNANKQRIKGKGWRSNPSSIFLNSDSNTLVNRLAQPEGSQGALNGALFYNGDAIFSAVGGDNNKEADKAKINGKNFHIVTPKLPVYALDSMVINQRLPKSFDQAHQVIKNITLEGADDLSSEHVNNAFQSKISNIKLDKNGQASGTVAKDDDKTVAKDDDKTAQFKYGTMLNFDFVYYTSPLRIFSHIPGTPTKLKPGTFEPDETSVKKSDDLNNPIDPSVVFSTANSVNHPFSKETSDDNKTTYTGGFFATALASYDENKADNDAELAKQIQNAYNISIPKESEKNPALILEQPTNDVQKQVLVNAFRRFKNTL
;
A
#
# COMPACT_ATOMS: atom_id res chain seq x y z
N MET A 1 -60.89 4.19 39.52
CA MET A 1 -61.87 5.04 40.22
C MET A 1 -61.41 6.49 40.05
N TYR A 2 -62.13 7.23 39.18
CA TYR A 2 -62.17 8.70 38.94
C TYR A 2 -60.86 9.43 38.54
N HIS A 3 -60.74 10.24 37.46
CA HIS A 3 -61.61 10.82 36.42
C HIS A 3 -60.67 11.37 35.29
N LYS A 4 -60.86 11.15 33.97
CA LYS A 4 -61.67 11.92 32.98
C LYS A 4 -61.36 13.44 32.93
N GLU A 5 -61.31 14.19 31.82
CA GLU A 5 -61.34 14.02 30.35
C GLU A 5 -61.33 15.45 29.71
N PHE A 6 -61.04 15.58 28.39
CA PHE A 6 -61.31 16.73 27.46
C PHE A 6 -60.50 18.05 27.60
N PHE A 7 -59.96 18.69 26.54
CA PHE A 7 -60.66 19.13 25.31
C PHE A 7 -59.71 19.51 24.12
N LYS A 8 -60.21 19.22 22.90
CA LYS A 8 -60.26 20.02 21.65
C LYS A 8 -59.06 20.15 20.67
N ASN A 9 -59.28 19.49 19.54
CA ASN A 9 -58.89 19.80 18.16
C ASN A 9 -58.72 21.28 17.80
N LYS A 10 -57.63 21.58 17.07
CA LYS A 10 -57.61 22.57 15.99
C LYS A 10 -56.92 21.99 14.75
N THR A 11 -57.75 21.51 13.83
CA THR A 11 -57.40 21.29 12.43
C THR A 11 -57.20 22.65 11.76
N THR A 12 -55.99 22.92 11.26
CA THR A 12 -55.74 24.00 10.31
C THR A 12 -55.17 23.39 9.04
N THR A 13 -56.01 23.35 8.01
CA THR A 13 -55.68 23.09 6.62
C THR A 13 -54.58 24.04 6.13
N LEU A 14 -53.42 23.50 5.72
CA LEU A 14 -52.48 24.22 4.86
C LEU A 14 -52.27 23.46 3.55
N LYS A 15 -52.37 24.25 2.48
CA LYS A 15 -52.49 23.84 1.08
C LYS A 15 -51.25 23.10 0.57
N LYS A 16 -51.49 22.04 -0.20
CA LYS A 16 -50.52 21.33 -1.03
C LYS A 16 -49.73 22.33 -1.89
N LYS A 17 -48.40 22.38 -1.68
CA LYS A 17 -47.43 22.69 -2.73
C LYS A 17 -46.53 21.47 -2.87
N VAL A 18 -46.77 20.72 -3.93
CA VAL A 18 -45.90 19.66 -4.42
C VAL A 18 -44.71 20.36 -5.08
N ALA A 19 -43.53 20.23 -4.51
CA ALA A 19 -42.28 20.66 -5.11
C ALA A 19 -41.21 19.59 -4.83
N GLY A 20 -40.85 18.90 -5.91
CA GLY A 20 -39.63 18.13 -6.18
C GLY A 20 -38.82 17.60 -5.00
N PHE A 21 -39.06 16.33 -4.65
CA PHE A 21 -38.00 15.46 -4.14
C PHE A 21 -37.00 15.22 -5.28
N ALA A 22 -35.84 15.87 -5.25
CA ALA A 22 -34.69 15.46 -6.05
C ALA A 22 -33.92 14.40 -5.27
N LEU A 23 -34.19 13.15 -5.65
CA LEU A 23 -33.42 11.96 -5.33
C LEU A 23 -31.98 12.16 -5.87
N PHE A 24 -31.00 12.45 -5.01
CA PHE A 24 -29.60 12.22 -5.37
C PHE A 24 -29.34 10.73 -5.23
N GLY A 25 -29.71 10.02 -6.30
CA GLY A 25 -29.52 8.59 -6.46
C GLY A 25 -28.03 8.26 -6.56
N THR A 26 -27.65 7.30 -5.74
CA THR A 26 -26.59 6.32 -5.96
C THR A 26 -26.44 5.96 -7.45
N THR A 27 -25.40 6.49 -8.11
CA THR A 27 -24.87 5.93 -9.36
C THR A 27 -24.05 4.68 -9.06
N THR A 28 -24.71 3.66 -8.53
CA THR A 28 -24.19 2.29 -8.50
C THR A 28 -24.72 1.56 -9.72
N LEU A 29 -23.80 1.06 -10.53
CA LEU A 29 -23.89 -0.19 -11.28
C LEU A 29 -25.16 -0.41 -12.13
N LEU A 30 -25.09 0.02 -13.39
CA LEU A 30 -25.89 -0.56 -14.48
C LEU A 30 -25.08 -0.52 -15.78
N THR A 31 -23.98 -1.26 -15.81
CA THR A 31 -23.30 -1.72 -17.04
C THR A 31 -23.50 -3.22 -17.26
N ALA A 32 -24.63 -3.76 -16.81
CA ALA A 32 -25.09 -5.07 -17.23
C ALA A 32 -26.15 -4.90 -18.35
N ILE A 33 -25.86 -5.52 -19.50
CA ILE A 33 -26.78 -5.83 -20.60
C ILE A 33 -27.05 -4.69 -21.61
N VAL A 34 -26.02 -4.29 -22.38
CA VAL A 34 -26.18 -4.11 -23.84
C VAL A 34 -24.88 -4.55 -24.52
N GLY A 35 -24.79 -5.83 -24.85
CA GLY A 35 -23.61 -6.42 -25.48
C GLY A 35 -23.84 -7.84 -25.99
N SER A 36 -25.08 -8.16 -26.36
CA SER A 36 -25.42 -9.36 -27.12
C SER A 36 -25.82 -8.90 -28.51
N CYS A 37 -24.82 -8.67 -29.37
CA CYS A 37 -24.85 -8.72 -30.85
C CYS A 37 -23.68 -7.91 -31.44
N ALA A 38 -22.45 -8.33 -31.14
CA ALA A 38 -21.26 -8.09 -31.96
C ALA A 38 -20.16 -9.04 -31.48
N ARG A 39 -20.31 -10.35 -31.74
CA ARG A 39 -19.21 -11.31 -31.64
C ARG A 39 -18.27 -11.07 -32.82
N ALA A 40 -17.37 -10.10 -32.67
CA ALA A 40 -16.16 -10.02 -33.47
C ALA A 40 -15.07 -10.85 -32.78
N ASN A 41 -14.99 -12.14 -33.15
CA ASN A 41 -13.83 -13.05 -33.07
C ASN A 41 -12.70 -12.79 -32.05
N GLY A 42 -13.02 -12.65 -30.76
CA GLY A 42 -12.06 -12.71 -29.66
C GLY A 42 -12.78 -12.98 -28.34
N GLU A 43 -12.33 -13.97 -27.56
CA GLU A 43 -12.80 -14.14 -26.19
C GLU A 43 -12.39 -12.89 -25.37
N ASN A 44 -13.27 -12.42 -24.47
CA ASN A 44 -12.93 -11.26 -23.63
C ASN A 44 -11.80 -11.66 -22.67
N PHE A 45 -10.75 -10.83 -22.57
CA PHE A 45 -9.73 -10.96 -21.54
C PHE A 45 -10.21 -10.23 -20.29
N VAL A 46 -10.42 -10.95 -19.19
CA VAL A 46 -10.89 -10.33 -17.94
C VAL A 46 -9.74 -10.26 -16.95
N LEU A 47 -9.37 -9.04 -16.56
CA LEU A 47 -8.40 -8.76 -15.51
C LEU A 47 -9.13 -8.42 -14.21
N GLY A 48 -9.00 -9.29 -13.20
CA GLY A 48 -9.44 -9.01 -11.84
C GLY A 48 -8.39 -8.16 -11.10
N ASN A 49 -8.81 -7.12 -10.39
CA ASN A 49 -7.92 -6.36 -9.50
C ASN A 49 -8.68 -5.84 -8.27
N PHE A 50 -7.97 -5.38 -7.25
CA PHE A 50 -8.58 -4.60 -6.17
C PHE A 50 -9.12 -3.26 -6.71
N GLU A 51 -10.12 -2.70 -6.04
CA GLU A 51 -10.66 -1.38 -6.36
C GLU A 51 -9.60 -0.29 -6.16
N SER A 52 -9.58 0.72 -7.04
CA SER A 52 -8.61 1.83 -7.01
C SER A 52 -7.12 1.40 -7.03
N TYR A 53 -6.84 0.17 -7.47
CA TYR A 53 -5.51 -0.45 -7.40
C TYR A 53 -4.81 -0.47 -8.76
N MET A 54 -5.25 0.39 -9.70
CA MET A 54 -4.63 0.61 -11.00
C MET A 54 -4.97 2.00 -11.55
N ALA A 55 -3.96 2.71 -12.06
CA ALA A 55 -4.15 4.02 -12.68
C ALA A 55 -5.18 3.99 -13.83
N PRO A 56 -6.18 4.90 -13.86
CA PRO A 56 -7.17 4.97 -14.95
C PRO A 56 -6.54 5.11 -16.34
N ASP A 57 -5.44 5.84 -16.46
CA ASP A 57 -4.72 6.02 -17.72
C ASP A 57 -4.04 4.72 -18.18
N LEU A 58 -3.54 3.91 -17.26
CA LEU A 58 -3.01 2.57 -17.58
C LEU A 58 -4.14 1.65 -18.05
N GLN A 59 -5.32 1.71 -17.41
CA GLN A 59 -6.49 0.96 -17.85
C GLN A 59 -6.89 1.35 -19.28
N LYS A 60 -6.97 2.66 -19.58
CA LYS A 60 -7.27 3.19 -20.90
C LYS A 60 -6.23 2.76 -21.94
N ARG A 61 -4.93 2.81 -21.59
CA ARG A 61 -3.83 2.36 -22.45
C ARG A 61 -3.97 0.89 -22.83
N LEU A 62 -4.25 0.01 -21.86
CA LEU A 62 -4.45 -1.42 -22.09
C LEU A 62 -5.70 -1.72 -22.93
N GLN A 63 -6.82 -1.06 -22.65
CA GLN A 63 -8.04 -1.18 -23.45
C GLN A 63 -7.83 -0.72 -24.89
N THR A 64 -7.04 0.33 -25.10
CA THR A 64 -6.70 0.82 -26.44
C THR A 64 -5.79 -0.17 -27.17
N ALA A 65 -4.82 -0.77 -26.47
CA ALA A 65 -3.85 -1.68 -27.09
C ALA A 65 -4.47 -3.05 -27.46
N TYR A 66 -5.41 -3.56 -26.66
CA TYR A 66 -5.90 -4.93 -26.80
C TYR A 66 -7.39 -5.03 -27.17
N HIS A 67 -8.18 -3.96 -27.05
CA HIS A 67 -9.62 -3.85 -27.37
C HIS A 67 -10.59 -4.82 -26.66
N ASN A 68 -10.15 -6.00 -26.23
CA ASN A 68 -10.95 -7.03 -25.57
C ASN A 68 -10.66 -7.15 -24.06
N VAL A 69 -9.86 -6.25 -23.48
CA VAL A 69 -9.54 -6.23 -22.04
C VAL A 69 -10.69 -5.59 -21.26
N LYS A 70 -11.18 -6.33 -20.26
CA LYS A 70 -12.17 -5.88 -19.28
C LYS A 70 -11.54 -5.89 -17.90
N PHE A 71 -11.75 -4.83 -17.14
CA PHE A 71 -11.35 -4.75 -15.74
C PHE A 71 -12.56 -5.05 -14.86
N GLU A 72 -12.38 -5.93 -13.88
CA GLU A 72 -13.36 -6.18 -12.82
C GLU A 72 -12.69 -5.98 -11.48
N SER A 73 -13.28 -5.14 -10.62
CA SER A 73 -12.84 -5.02 -9.24
C SER A 73 -13.43 -6.15 -8.38
N TYR A 74 -12.71 -6.53 -7.33
CA TYR A 74 -13.22 -7.41 -6.29
C TYR A 74 -12.87 -6.85 -4.90
N PRO A 75 -13.70 -7.14 -3.87
CA PRO A 75 -13.49 -6.61 -2.52
C PRO A 75 -12.53 -7.44 -1.67
N SER A 76 -12.25 -8.70 -2.04
CA SER A 76 -11.33 -9.57 -1.29
C SER A 76 -10.72 -10.66 -2.16
N ASN A 77 -9.59 -11.21 -1.72
CA ASN A 77 -8.93 -12.35 -2.35
C ASN A 77 -9.86 -13.58 -2.43
N GLU A 78 -10.73 -13.82 -1.45
CA GLU A 78 -11.69 -14.94 -1.46
C GLU A 78 -12.67 -14.83 -2.64
N ASN A 79 -13.13 -13.61 -2.95
CA ASN A 79 -13.97 -13.37 -4.12
C ASN A 79 -13.19 -13.66 -5.41
N ALA A 80 -11.95 -13.14 -5.49
CA ALA A 80 -11.08 -13.33 -6.64
C ALA A 80 -10.75 -14.82 -6.88
N VAL A 81 -10.42 -15.57 -5.83
CA VAL A 81 -10.17 -17.01 -5.86
C VAL A 81 -11.39 -17.76 -6.42
N GLY A 82 -12.61 -17.42 -5.98
CA GLY A 82 -13.83 -18.02 -6.51
C GLY A 82 -14.00 -17.79 -8.03
N LYS A 83 -13.77 -16.56 -8.48
CA LYS A 83 -13.82 -16.17 -9.91
C LYS A 83 -12.72 -16.82 -10.74
N PHE A 84 -11.54 -17.00 -10.15
CA PHE A 84 -10.43 -17.69 -10.80
C PHE A 84 -10.75 -19.18 -10.96
N LYS A 85 -11.24 -19.82 -9.90
CA LYS A 85 -11.68 -21.21 -9.91
C LYS A 85 -12.80 -21.45 -10.90
N SER A 86 -13.73 -20.50 -11.12
CA SER A 86 -14.80 -20.63 -12.13
C SER A 86 -14.34 -20.36 -13.57
N GLY A 87 -13.10 -19.91 -13.79
CA GLY A 87 -12.62 -19.50 -15.12
C GLY A 87 -13.21 -18.17 -15.59
N SER A 88 -13.61 -17.30 -14.66
CA SER A 88 -14.15 -15.97 -14.99
C SER A 88 -13.05 -14.94 -15.23
N TYR A 89 -11.87 -15.12 -14.62
CA TYR A 89 -10.70 -14.24 -14.79
C TYR A 89 -9.62 -14.90 -15.64
N SER A 90 -9.16 -14.20 -16.67
CA SER A 90 -7.97 -14.57 -17.47
C SER A 90 -6.69 -14.36 -16.67
N SER A 91 -6.64 -13.24 -15.93
CA SER A 91 -5.58 -12.89 -14.99
C SER A 91 -6.19 -12.16 -13.81
N ALA A 92 -5.50 -12.17 -12.68
CA ALA A 92 -5.87 -11.39 -11.52
C ALA A 92 -4.62 -10.94 -10.75
N VAL A 93 -4.73 -9.83 -10.04
CA VAL A 93 -3.84 -9.50 -8.92
C VAL A 93 -4.31 -10.32 -7.73
N LEU A 94 -3.40 -10.90 -6.95
CA LEU A 94 -3.73 -11.67 -5.75
C LEU A 94 -2.61 -11.55 -4.73
N SER A 95 -2.97 -11.61 -3.45
CA SER A 95 -1.99 -11.70 -2.37
C SER A 95 -1.32 -13.07 -2.35
N SER A 96 -0.07 -13.11 -1.90
CA SER A 96 0.79 -14.31 -1.96
C SER A 96 0.13 -15.58 -1.38
N TYR A 97 -0.68 -15.47 -0.32
CA TYR A 97 -1.38 -16.64 0.24
C TYR A 97 -2.45 -17.23 -0.69
N ALA A 98 -3.16 -16.37 -1.45
CA ALA A 98 -4.18 -16.81 -2.40
C ALA A 98 -3.53 -17.45 -3.63
N ILE A 99 -2.33 -16.98 -4.01
CA ILE A 99 -1.50 -17.59 -5.05
C ILE A 99 -1.09 -19.02 -4.63
N ILE A 100 -0.60 -19.18 -3.40
CA ILE A 100 -0.25 -20.50 -2.84
C ILE A 100 -1.46 -21.44 -2.87
N GLU A 101 -2.65 -20.97 -2.49
CA GLU A 101 -3.88 -21.77 -2.54
C GLU A 101 -4.22 -22.22 -3.97
N LEU A 102 -4.23 -21.29 -4.92
CA LEU A 102 -4.59 -21.59 -6.31
C LEU A 102 -3.54 -22.48 -7.00
N GLN A 103 -2.26 -22.32 -6.66
CA GLN A 103 -1.18 -23.17 -7.15
C GLN A 103 -1.39 -24.61 -6.70
N LYS A 104 -1.62 -24.83 -5.40
CA LYS A 104 -1.86 -26.18 -4.84
C LYS A 104 -3.10 -26.84 -5.41
N SER A 105 -4.07 -26.04 -5.79
CA SER A 105 -5.32 -26.48 -6.38
C SER A 105 -5.25 -26.64 -7.91
N GLY A 106 -4.10 -26.36 -8.54
CA GLY A 106 -3.88 -26.55 -9.97
C GLY A 106 -4.58 -25.54 -10.89
N PHE A 107 -4.91 -24.34 -10.38
CA PHE A 107 -5.58 -23.30 -11.17
C PHE A 107 -4.63 -22.30 -11.81
N LEU A 108 -3.38 -22.19 -11.34
CA LEU A 108 -2.39 -21.26 -11.89
C LEU A 108 -1.60 -21.88 -13.04
N SER A 109 -1.41 -21.11 -14.10
CA SER A 109 -0.43 -21.42 -15.16
C SER A 109 0.97 -20.98 -14.72
N LYS A 110 2.00 -21.68 -15.18
CA LYS A 110 3.37 -21.22 -14.99
C LYS A 110 3.63 -19.98 -15.86
N ILE A 111 4.41 -19.04 -15.32
CA ILE A 111 4.86 -17.86 -16.05
C ILE A 111 5.99 -18.26 -17.01
N ASP A 112 5.80 -17.98 -18.30
CA ASP A 112 6.84 -18.12 -19.32
C ASP A 112 7.64 -16.82 -19.38
N TRP A 113 8.69 -16.76 -18.56
CA TRP A 113 9.53 -15.57 -18.42
C TRP A 113 10.23 -15.17 -19.72
N ALA A 114 10.50 -16.11 -20.62
CA ALA A 114 11.09 -15.83 -21.92
C ALA A 114 10.19 -14.95 -22.80
N LYS A 115 8.86 -14.96 -22.58
CA LYS A 115 7.90 -14.10 -23.32
C LYS A 115 8.01 -12.63 -22.98
N PHE A 116 8.63 -12.28 -21.84
CA PHE A 116 8.81 -10.88 -21.48
C PHE A 116 9.96 -10.23 -22.22
N ASP A 117 10.93 -11.00 -22.74
CA ASP A 117 12.11 -10.50 -23.44
C ASP A 117 12.88 -9.44 -22.65
N LEU A 118 13.16 -9.73 -21.37
CA LEU A 118 13.86 -8.83 -20.46
C LEU A 118 15.35 -9.18 -20.37
N LYS A 119 16.20 -8.17 -20.26
CA LYS A 119 17.63 -8.35 -19.95
C LYS A 119 17.84 -8.56 -18.46
N ASN A 120 18.83 -9.38 -18.11
CA ASN A 120 19.24 -9.53 -16.73
C ASN A 120 19.96 -8.24 -16.27
N PRO A 121 19.44 -7.53 -15.25
CA PRO A 121 20.04 -6.29 -14.81
C PRO A 121 21.42 -6.49 -14.14
N ASP A 122 21.77 -7.71 -13.72
CA ASP A 122 23.10 -8.06 -13.20
C ASP A 122 24.10 -8.49 -14.28
N ASN A 123 23.59 -8.96 -15.42
CA ASN A 123 24.36 -9.32 -16.61
C ASN A 123 23.58 -8.94 -17.88
N PRO A 124 23.69 -7.70 -18.38
CA PRO A 124 22.86 -7.20 -19.48
C PRO A 124 23.03 -7.93 -20.83
N SER A 125 24.04 -8.81 -20.95
CA SER A 125 24.24 -9.67 -22.11
C SER A 125 23.34 -10.92 -22.10
N GLU A 126 22.79 -11.26 -20.94
CA GLU A 126 21.89 -12.40 -20.74
C GLU A 126 20.43 -11.95 -20.72
N LYS A 127 19.55 -12.80 -21.25
CA LYS A 127 18.10 -12.63 -21.16
C LYS A 127 17.56 -13.40 -19.97
N ILE A 128 16.51 -12.88 -19.37
CA ILE A 128 15.72 -13.58 -18.36
C ILE A 128 14.76 -14.52 -19.08
N THR A 129 14.90 -15.82 -18.79
CA THR A 129 14.13 -16.89 -19.43
C THR A 129 13.36 -17.74 -18.43
N ASN A 130 13.67 -17.63 -17.14
CA ASN A 130 13.01 -18.41 -16.08
C ASN A 130 12.86 -17.62 -14.76
N ALA A 131 12.12 -18.21 -13.83
CA ALA A 131 11.78 -17.63 -12.53
C ALA A 131 13.00 -17.35 -11.65
N GLN A 132 14.07 -18.15 -11.76
CA GLN A 132 15.28 -17.96 -10.95
C GLN A 132 16.08 -16.76 -11.44
N GLU A 133 16.23 -16.62 -12.75
CA GLU A 133 16.86 -15.45 -13.38
C GLU A 133 16.05 -14.18 -13.10
N ALA A 134 14.72 -14.27 -13.09
CA ALA A 134 13.83 -13.15 -12.83
C ALA A 134 13.96 -12.54 -11.42
N LEU A 135 14.49 -13.29 -10.44
CA LEU A 135 14.70 -12.75 -9.08
C LEU A 135 15.55 -11.48 -9.09
N SER A 136 16.52 -11.35 -10.01
CA SER A 136 17.38 -10.17 -10.10
C SER A 136 16.61 -8.89 -10.45
N LEU A 137 15.37 -8.97 -10.94
CA LEU A 137 14.54 -7.79 -11.19
C LEU A 137 13.99 -7.16 -9.91
N PHE A 138 13.91 -7.91 -8.81
CA PHE A 138 13.22 -7.52 -7.59
C PHE A 138 14.17 -7.13 -6.47
N SER A 139 13.71 -6.32 -5.52
CA SER A 139 14.48 -5.96 -4.33
C SER A 139 14.76 -7.18 -3.45
N ILE A 140 15.84 -7.14 -2.65
CA ILE A 140 16.23 -8.24 -1.74
C ILE A 140 15.06 -8.67 -0.82
N PRO A 141 14.33 -7.75 -0.15
CA PRO A 141 13.14 -8.10 0.61
C PRO A 141 12.15 -9.00 -0.13
N ILE A 142 11.91 -8.70 -1.41
CA ILE A 142 10.93 -9.41 -2.21
C ILE A 142 11.47 -10.75 -2.68
N GLN A 143 12.75 -10.82 -3.04
CA GLN A 143 13.40 -12.11 -3.32
C GLN A 143 13.28 -13.08 -2.14
N GLN A 144 13.45 -12.59 -0.90
CA GLN A 144 13.28 -13.41 0.31
C GLN A 144 11.85 -13.95 0.43
N ILE A 145 10.83 -13.09 0.25
CA ILE A 145 9.41 -13.50 0.30
C ILE A 145 9.11 -14.55 -0.79
N LEU A 146 9.58 -14.32 -2.02
CA LEU A 146 9.32 -15.18 -3.17
C LEU A 146 9.95 -16.57 -3.05
N THR A 147 11.03 -16.71 -2.27
CA THR A 147 11.82 -17.95 -2.17
C THR A 147 11.78 -18.63 -0.80
N ASP A 148 11.08 -18.05 0.19
CA ASP A 148 10.91 -18.68 1.49
C ASP A 148 9.99 -19.91 1.42
N LYS A 149 10.60 -21.08 1.23
CA LYS A 149 9.91 -22.38 1.14
C LYS A 149 9.00 -22.67 2.35
N LYS A 150 9.32 -22.15 3.53
CA LYS A 150 8.51 -22.38 4.73
C LYS A 150 7.20 -21.62 4.64
N THR A 151 7.26 -20.32 4.38
CA THR A 151 6.06 -19.47 4.21
C THR A 151 5.27 -19.84 2.95
N ASN A 152 5.98 -20.24 1.88
CA ASN A 152 5.39 -20.64 0.61
C ASN A 152 4.90 -22.10 0.60
N GLN A 153 4.83 -22.73 1.77
CA GLN A 153 4.30 -24.08 2.01
C GLN A 153 4.83 -25.14 1.03
N GLY A 154 6.14 -25.09 0.76
CA GLY A 154 6.86 -26.03 -0.10
C GLY A 154 7.15 -25.54 -1.51
N ILE A 155 6.53 -24.45 -1.98
CA ILE A 155 6.84 -23.86 -3.28
C ILE A 155 8.21 -23.16 -3.19
N GLU A 156 9.14 -23.53 -4.09
CA GLU A 156 10.53 -23.04 -4.02
C GLU A 156 10.68 -21.61 -4.50
N ASN A 157 9.91 -21.21 -5.51
CA ASN A 157 9.93 -19.87 -6.05
C ASN A 157 8.53 -19.48 -6.56
N LEU A 158 7.89 -18.49 -5.92
CA LEU A 158 6.56 -18.00 -6.34
C LEU A 158 6.59 -17.36 -7.74
N LEU A 159 7.75 -16.91 -8.23
CA LEU A 159 7.90 -16.39 -9.61
C LEU A 159 7.61 -17.45 -10.68
N GLU A 160 7.55 -18.74 -10.33
CA GLU A 160 7.06 -19.75 -11.26
C GLU A 160 5.60 -19.53 -11.66
N TYR A 161 4.79 -18.86 -10.81
CA TYR A 161 3.34 -18.76 -10.96
C TYR A 161 2.81 -17.32 -10.92
N SER A 162 3.65 -16.36 -10.53
CA SER A 162 3.22 -14.97 -10.36
C SER A 162 4.29 -13.94 -10.70
N VAL A 163 3.87 -12.73 -11.03
CA VAL A 163 4.75 -11.57 -11.21
C VAL A 163 4.38 -10.49 -10.17
N PRO A 164 5.29 -10.11 -9.25
CA PRO A 164 5.05 -9.08 -8.24
C PRO A 164 4.51 -7.78 -8.82
N TYR A 165 3.49 -7.24 -8.17
CA TYR A 165 2.81 -6.02 -8.57
C TYR A 165 3.01 -4.89 -7.57
N PHE A 166 2.65 -5.08 -6.30
CA PHE A 166 2.93 -4.14 -5.22
C PHE A 166 3.50 -4.85 -4.00
N PHE A 167 4.40 -4.15 -3.32
CA PHE A 167 4.89 -4.53 -2.02
C PHE A 167 4.47 -3.47 -1.01
N GLN A 168 3.83 -3.90 0.06
CA GLN A 168 3.21 -3.00 1.02
C GLN A 168 3.55 -3.41 2.43
N THR A 169 3.50 -2.44 3.33
CA THR A 169 3.66 -2.67 4.75
C THR A 169 2.60 -1.91 5.52
N VAL A 170 2.04 -2.52 6.56
CA VAL A 170 1.06 -1.84 7.42
C VAL A 170 1.80 -0.91 8.38
N VAL A 171 1.41 0.36 8.36
CA VAL A 171 1.98 1.41 9.21
C VAL A 171 0.89 2.02 10.10
N PHE A 172 1.30 2.81 11.08
CA PHE A 172 0.40 3.70 11.80
C PHE A 172 0.64 5.14 11.33
N ALA A 173 -0.38 5.77 10.75
CA ALA A 173 -0.32 7.19 10.38
C ALA A 173 -1.29 8.00 11.23
N TYR A 174 -0.93 9.24 11.60
CA TYR A 174 -1.75 10.05 12.49
C TYR A 174 -1.65 11.57 12.25
N ARG A 175 -2.70 12.29 12.68
CA ARG A 175 -2.87 13.75 12.53
C ARG A 175 -2.78 14.48 13.86
N GLY A 176 -2.12 15.63 13.89
CA GLY A 176 -1.91 16.52 15.06
C GLY A 176 -0.46 16.51 15.58
N ASP A 177 -0.23 16.98 16.80
CA ASP A 177 1.13 17.10 17.36
C ASP A 177 1.89 15.76 17.43
N VAL A 178 3.22 15.86 17.30
CA VAL A 178 4.18 14.74 17.42
C VAL A 178 3.98 13.98 18.74
N ILE A 179 3.98 12.66 18.66
CA ILE A 179 4.07 11.75 19.81
C ILE A 179 5.53 11.33 19.98
N ALA A 180 6.19 11.89 21.00
CA ALA A 180 7.63 11.71 21.21
C ALA A 180 8.06 10.23 21.35
N GLU A 181 7.19 9.38 21.92
CA GLU A 181 7.44 7.95 22.06
C GLU A 181 7.54 7.17 20.75
N PHE A 182 7.09 7.76 19.64
CA PHE A 182 7.20 7.14 18.31
C PHE A 182 8.44 7.59 17.53
N ASN A 183 9.18 8.58 18.04
CA ASN A 183 10.24 9.27 17.32
C ASN A 183 11.66 8.73 17.61
N ASP A 184 11.80 7.49 18.06
CA ASP A 184 13.10 6.83 18.20
C ASP A 184 13.39 5.94 16.98
N PRO A 185 14.25 6.35 16.03
CA PRO A 185 14.59 5.53 14.86
C PRO A 185 15.36 4.26 15.21
N GLN A 186 16.05 4.22 16.36
CA GLN A 186 16.83 3.06 16.80
C GLN A 186 15.95 2.03 17.51
N ASN A 187 14.82 2.47 18.03
CA ASN A 187 13.86 1.61 18.72
C ASN A 187 12.42 1.97 18.32
N PRO A 188 12.03 1.66 17.07
CA PRO A 188 10.67 1.89 16.61
C PRO A 188 9.66 1.17 17.52
N PRO A 189 8.47 1.73 17.73
CA PRO A 189 7.47 1.12 18.60
C PRO A 189 6.90 -0.15 17.97
N SER A 190 6.51 -1.11 18.80
CA SER A 190 5.69 -2.26 18.41
C SER A 190 4.22 -1.85 18.21
N TYR A 191 3.41 -2.72 17.57
CA TYR A 191 1.97 -2.48 17.48
C TYR A 191 1.31 -2.41 18.85
N GLY A 192 1.70 -3.26 19.81
CA GLY A 192 1.17 -3.21 21.16
C GLY A 192 1.48 -1.90 21.86
N GLN A 193 2.72 -1.40 21.73
CA GLN A 193 3.11 -0.09 22.28
C GLN A 193 2.34 1.07 21.63
N ILE A 194 2.14 1.04 20.31
CA ILE A 194 1.33 2.05 19.62
C ILE A 194 -0.09 2.05 20.19
N LEU A 195 -0.74 0.88 20.22
CA LEU A 195 -2.11 0.72 20.71
C LEU A 195 -2.25 1.11 22.18
N ASP A 196 -1.28 0.74 23.03
CA ASP A 196 -1.25 1.10 24.45
C ASP A 196 -1.16 2.62 24.63
N LEU A 197 -0.27 3.29 23.89
CA LEU A 197 -0.08 4.74 23.98
C LEU A 197 -1.32 5.50 23.50
N ILE A 198 -1.91 5.09 22.38
CA ILE A 198 -3.11 5.76 21.85
C ILE A 198 -4.36 5.47 22.68
N GLY A 199 -4.46 4.29 23.32
CA GLY A 199 -5.59 3.93 24.18
C GLY A 199 -5.50 4.49 25.60
N THR A 200 -4.31 4.91 26.05
CA THR A 200 -4.08 5.42 27.41
C THR A 200 -3.69 6.90 27.42
N LYS A 201 -2.42 7.21 27.15
CA LYS A 201 -1.84 8.56 27.23
C LYS A 201 -2.48 9.52 26.23
N TYR A 202 -2.79 9.05 25.02
CA TYR A 202 -3.34 9.87 23.94
C TYR A 202 -4.81 9.56 23.61
N LYS A 203 -5.54 8.89 24.52
CA LYS A 203 -6.92 8.40 24.29
C LYS A 203 -7.87 9.45 23.74
N ASP A 204 -7.83 10.68 24.26
CA ASP A 204 -8.80 11.72 23.91
C ASP A 204 -8.66 12.17 22.44
N ARG A 205 -7.50 11.89 21.81
CA ARG A 205 -7.24 12.14 20.40
C ARG A 205 -7.81 11.04 19.50
N PHE A 206 -7.77 9.78 19.92
CA PHE A 206 -8.06 8.62 19.06
C PHE A 206 -9.40 7.92 19.35
N ASP A 207 -10.04 8.22 20.49
CA ASP A 207 -11.36 7.70 20.85
C ASP A 207 -12.50 8.24 19.96
N ASN A 208 -13.68 7.61 20.09
CA ASN A 208 -14.93 7.98 19.40
C ASN A 208 -14.86 7.87 17.86
N GLY A 209 -14.24 6.80 17.36
CA GLY A 209 -14.17 6.49 15.93
C GLY A 209 -13.12 7.30 15.18
N ARG A 210 -12.15 7.88 15.90
CA ARG A 210 -11.05 8.66 15.33
C ARG A 210 -9.81 7.80 15.02
N LEU A 211 -9.80 6.52 15.37
CA LEU A 211 -8.86 5.53 14.86
C LEU A 211 -9.50 4.78 13.69
N GLY A 212 -8.84 4.72 12.53
CA GLY A 212 -9.28 3.93 11.39
C GLY A 212 -8.43 2.67 11.20
N THR A 213 -9.00 1.66 10.55
CA THR A 213 -8.19 0.56 9.99
C THR A 213 -8.91 -0.11 8.84
N VAL A 214 -8.13 -0.72 7.92
CA VAL A 214 -8.67 -1.49 6.80
C VAL A 214 -9.44 -2.69 7.36
N GLU A 215 -10.67 -2.88 6.89
CA GLU A 215 -11.49 -4.04 7.25
C GLU A 215 -11.04 -5.27 6.45
N ASP A 216 -9.88 -5.81 6.81
CA ASP A 216 -9.33 -7.05 6.29
C ASP A 216 -9.02 -7.97 7.48
N GLU A 217 -9.73 -9.10 7.55
CA GLU A 217 -9.60 -10.04 8.66
C GLU A 217 -8.19 -10.62 8.81
N LYS A 218 -7.42 -10.80 7.73
CA LYS A 218 -6.08 -11.39 7.76
C LYS A 218 -5.04 -10.38 8.17
N THR A 219 -5.14 -9.17 7.64
CA THR A 219 -4.30 -8.06 8.07
C THR A 219 -4.49 -7.79 9.56
N LEU A 220 -5.75 -7.65 10.01
CA LEU A 220 -6.05 -7.40 11.43
C LEU A 220 -5.65 -8.56 12.32
N PHE A 221 -5.82 -9.80 11.88
CA PHE A 221 -5.37 -10.97 12.63
C PHE A 221 -3.85 -11.02 12.76
N SER A 222 -3.11 -10.61 11.73
CA SER A 222 -1.65 -10.54 11.77
C SER A 222 -1.19 -9.50 12.80
N ILE A 223 -1.77 -8.30 12.79
CA ILE A 223 -1.50 -7.27 13.81
C ILE A 223 -1.85 -7.79 15.22
N ALA A 224 -3.04 -8.37 15.39
CA ALA A 224 -3.51 -8.89 16.67
C ALA A 224 -2.62 -10.03 17.20
N SER A 225 -2.06 -10.84 16.31
CA SER A 225 -1.12 -11.91 16.67
C SER A 225 0.20 -11.33 17.20
N LEU A 226 0.73 -10.28 16.55
CA LEU A 226 1.94 -9.59 17.02
C LEU A 226 1.72 -8.99 18.42
N VAL A 227 0.60 -8.30 18.61
CA VAL A 227 0.21 -7.70 19.89
C VAL A 227 0.03 -8.76 20.99
N TYR A 228 -0.63 -9.86 20.67
CA TYR A 228 -0.84 -10.97 21.61
C TYR A 228 0.47 -11.60 22.09
N GLU A 229 1.45 -11.74 21.21
CA GLU A 229 2.76 -12.30 21.55
C GLU A 229 3.57 -11.36 22.46
N GLU A 230 3.55 -10.06 22.16
CA GLU A 230 4.19 -9.02 22.98
C GLU A 230 3.64 -9.03 24.42
N ASP A 231 2.33 -9.26 24.57
CA ASP A 231 1.71 -9.33 25.88
C ASP A 231 1.99 -10.65 26.62
N THR A 232 2.03 -11.77 25.91
CA THR A 232 2.18 -13.09 26.56
C THR A 232 3.63 -13.49 26.80
N ASN A 233 4.59 -12.76 26.22
CA ASN A 233 6.01 -13.16 26.15
C ASN A 233 6.19 -14.60 25.60
N GLN A 234 5.19 -15.13 24.87
CA GLN A 234 5.27 -16.48 24.32
C GLN A 234 6.05 -16.44 23.01
N SER A 235 7.14 -17.23 22.96
CA SER A 235 7.86 -17.46 21.71
C SER A 235 6.97 -18.24 20.73
N ARG A 236 6.96 -17.78 19.48
CA ARG A 236 6.12 -18.17 18.33
C ARG A 236 6.18 -19.64 17.90
N HIS A 237 6.89 -20.48 18.64
CA HIS A 237 7.13 -21.89 18.34
C HIS A 237 6.39 -22.86 19.26
N ALA A 238 5.55 -22.37 20.17
CA ALA A 238 4.66 -23.27 20.87
C ALA A 238 3.75 -23.94 19.82
N ALA A 239 3.77 -25.28 19.79
CA ALA A 239 2.80 -26.12 19.07
C ALA A 239 1.33 -25.80 19.45
N ASP A 240 1.13 -24.86 20.37
CA ASP A 240 -0.13 -24.39 20.93
C ASP A 240 -0.67 -23.12 20.25
N SER A 241 0.08 -22.48 19.32
CA SER A 241 -0.46 -21.33 18.57
C SER A 241 -1.71 -21.74 17.78
N PRO A 242 -2.82 -20.98 17.84
CA PRO A 242 -4.01 -21.24 17.02
C PRO A 242 -3.73 -21.39 15.52
N LEU A 243 -2.70 -20.70 15.00
CA LEU A 243 -2.26 -20.83 13.61
C LEU A 243 -1.62 -22.19 13.30
N SER A 244 -1.01 -22.83 14.29
CA SER A 244 -0.40 -24.16 14.14
C SER A 244 -1.42 -25.30 14.28
N LYS A 245 -2.61 -25.01 14.83
CA LYS A 245 -3.70 -25.98 14.92
C LYS A 245 -4.31 -26.20 13.54
N GLN A 246 -4.41 -27.46 13.12
CA GLN A 246 -5.10 -27.82 11.88
C GLN A 246 -6.59 -27.43 11.90
N ASN A 247 -7.21 -27.53 13.08
CA ASN A 247 -8.63 -27.23 13.35
C ASN A 247 -8.75 -26.28 14.56
N PRO A 248 -8.47 -24.98 14.42
CA PRO A 248 -8.68 -24.02 15.49
C PRO A 248 -10.16 -23.82 15.76
N SER A 249 -10.51 -23.47 17.00
CA SER A 249 -11.86 -23.03 17.36
C SER A 249 -12.04 -21.54 17.09
N VAL A 250 -13.30 -21.08 17.03
CA VAL A 250 -13.60 -19.64 16.91
C VAL A 250 -13.03 -18.86 18.09
N ASP A 251 -13.06 -19.46 19.28
CA ASP A 251 -12.58 -18.82 20.51
C ASP A 251 -11.05 -18.70 20.54
N ASP A 252 -10.33 -19.62 19.89
CA ASP A 252 -8.87 -19.53 19.72
C ASP A 252 -8.47 -18.25 18.96
N TYR A 253 -9.16 -17.93 17.86
CA TYR A 253 -8.90 -16.72 17.08
C TYR A 253 -9.53 -15.47 17.69
N LEU A 254 -10.69 -15.59 18.34
CA LEU A 254 -11.31 -14.46 19.02
C LEU A 254 -10.40 -13.92 20.13
N LYS A 255 -9.77 -14.81 20.92
CA LYS A 255 -8.78 -14.43 21.94
C LYS A 255 -7.61 -13.63 21.36
N ILE A 256 -7.18 -13.96 20.14
CA ILE A 256 -6.12 -13.21 19.46
C ILE A 256 -6.65 -11.83 19.07
N PHE A 257 -7.79 -11.73 18.42
CA PHE A 257 -8.38 -10.43 18.06
C PHE A 257 -8.63 -9.53 19.29
N GLU A 258 -9.05 -10.10 20.42
CA GLU A 258 -9.27 -9.37 21.67
C GLU A 258 -7.99 -8.71 22.23
N SER A 259 -6.79 -9.14 21.82
CA SER A 259 -5.54 -8.47 22.16
C SER A 259 -5.47 -7.03 21.62
N LEU A 260 -6.23 -6.72 20.56
CA LEU A 260 -6.34 -5.36 20.04
C LEU A 260 -7.13 -4.45 20.99
N ASN A 261 -8.02 -5.01 21.82
CA ASN A 261 -8.86 -4.24 22.75
C ASN A 261 -8.18 -4.05 24.12
N HIS A 262 -7.49 -5.07 24.62
CA HIS A 262 -6.90 -5.08 25.96
C HIS A 262 -5.52 -5.73 25.96
N SER A 263 -4.61 -5.25 26.82
CA SER A 263 -3.38 -5.99 27.10
C SER A 263 -3.71 -7.32 27.76
N THR A 264 -3.16 -8.41 27.25
CA THR A 264 -3.38 -9.74 27.86
C THR A 264 -2.73 -9.87 29.24
N LYS A 265 -1.89 -8.91 29.66
CA LYS A 265 -1.29 -8.85 31.00
C LYS A 265 -2.24 -8.31 32.06
N ASP A 266 -3.25 -7.52 31.68
CA ASP A 266 -4.16 -6.83 32.59
C ASP A 266 -5.55 -6.59 31.93
N PRO A 267 -6.26 -7.67 31.53
CA PRO A 267 -7.46 -7.55 30.69
C PRO A 267 -8.63 -6.83 31.35
N ASP A 268 -8.70 -6.85 32.69
CA ASP A 268 -9.80 -6.26 33.47
C ASP A 268 -9.58 -4.76 33.78
N ASN A 269 -8.40 -4.22 33.48
CA ASN A 269 -8.10 -2.82 33.79
C ASN A 269 -8.66 -1.89 32.73
N ALA A 270 -9.87 -1.37 33.00
CA ALA A 270 -10.56 -0.41 32.15
C ALA A 270 -9.76 0.88 31.84
N ASN A 271 -8.70 1.19 32.62
CA ASN A 271 -7.82 2.33 32.36
C ASN A 271 -6.64 1.99 31.42
N LYS A 272 -6.51 0.74 30.99
CA LYS A 272 -5.50 0.24 30.04
C LYS A 272 -6.13 -0.41 28.80
N GLN A 273 -7.33 0.03 28.42
CA GLN A 273 -7.94 -0.41 27.17
C GLN A 273 -7.21 0.26 26.00
N ARG A 274 -6.86 -0.54 24.99
CA ARG A 274 -6.25 -0.09 23.74
C ARG A 274 -7.30 0.49 22.80
N ILE A 275 -8.37 -0.29 22.60
CA ILE A 275 -9.54 0.04 21.79
C ILE A 275 -10.76 -0.15 22.68
N LYS A 276 -11.56 0.90 22.81
CA LYS A 276 -12.77 0.89 23.62
C LYS A 276 -13.92 0.30 22.82
N GLY A 277 -14.41 -0.85 23.26
CA GLY A 277 -15.64 -1.43 22.71
C GLY A 277 -16.89 -0.59 23.02
N LYS A 278 -17.98 -0.86 22.30
CA LYS A 278 -19.31 -0.26 22.58
C LYS A 278 -19.71 -0.44 24.04
N GLY A 279 -19.69 0.65 24.80
CA GLY A 279 -20.35 0.70 26.10
C GLY A 279 -21.87 0.51 25.94
N TRP A 280 -22.55 0.01 26.99
CA TRP A 280 -24.01 -0.19 27.06
C TRP A 280 -24.81 1.03 26.56
N ARG A 281 -24.25 2.25 26.63
CA ARG A 281 -24.91 3.50 26.20
C ARG A 281 -24.13 4.17 25.07
N SER A 282 -24.43 3.76 23.83
CA SER A 282 -24.39 4.56 22.58
C SER A 282 -23.12 5.34 22.20
N ASN A 283 -21.94 5.02 22.73
CA ASN A 283 -20.71 5.59 22.17
C ASN A 283 -20.35 4.88 20.86
N PRO A 284 -19.95 5.63 19.81
CA PRO A 284 -19.40 5.01 18.61
C PRO A 284 -18.17 4.18 18.99
N SER A 285 -17.99 3.03 18.32
CA SER A 285 -16.75 2.24 18.39
C SER A 285 -15.54 3.16 18.32
N SER A 286 -14.52 2.96 19.16
CA SER A 286 -13.31 3.79 19.09
C SER A 286 -12.56 3.59 17.76
N ILE A 287 -12.82 2.49 17.06
CA ILE A 287 -12.26 2.19 15.75
C ILE A 287 -13.31 2.24 14.62
N PHE A 288 -12.95 2.89 13.52
CA PHE A 288 -13.67 2.96 12.26
C PHE A 288 -13.09 1.93 11.28
N LEU A 289 -13.85 0.88 11.02
CA LEU A 289 -13.51 -0.18 10.05
C LEU A 289 -14.09 0.16 8.68
N ASN A 290 -13.27 0.06 7.63
CA ASN A 290 -13.74 0.20 6.25
C ASN A 290 -12.90 -0.66 5.29
N SER A 291 -13.55 -1.38 4.39
CA SER A 291 -12.87 -2.18 3.36
C SER A 291 -12.34 -1.33 2.19
N ASP A 292 -12.91 -0.14 1.97
CA ASP A 292 -12.40 0.83 1.02
C ASP A 292 -11.34 1.71 1.68
N SER A 293 -10.07 1.46 1.35
CA SER A 293 -8.94 2.22 1.89
C SER A 293 -9.02 3.70 1.50
N ASN A 294 -9.60 4.06 0.35
CA ASN A 294 -9.73 5.45 -0.07
C ASN A 294 -10.64 6.24 0.89
N THR A 295 -11.66 5.59 1.47
CA THR A 295 -12.47 6.21 2.53
C THR A 295 -11.63 6.53 3.77
N LEU A 296 -10.69 5.65 4.17
CA LEU A 296 -9.78 5.90 5.30
C LEU A 296 -8.79 7.01 4.98
N VAL A 297 -8.18 6.96 3.79
CA VAL A 297 -7.23 7.95 3.28
C VAL A 297 -7.80 9.35 3.38
N ASN A 298 -8.99 9.54 2.81
CA ASN A 298 -9.62 10.85 2.75
C ASN A 298 -10.02 11.37 4.13
N ARG A 299 -10.42 10.49 5.06
CA ARG A 299 -10.76 10.89 6.42
C ARG A 299 -9.53 11.23 7.25
N LEU A 300 -8.41 10.54 7.07
CA LEU A 300 -7.16 10.88 7.75
C LEU A 300 -6.54 12.16 7.21
N ALA A 301 -6.65 12.41 5.90
CA ALA A 301 -6.14 13.62 5.27
C ALA A 301 -6.88 14.90 5.68
N GLN A 302 -8.08 14.79 6.28
CA GLN A 302 -8.83 15.95 6.76
C GLN A 302 -8.13 16.68 7.92
N PRO A 303 -8.42 17.98 8.11
CA PRO A 303 -7.98 18.71 9.30
C PRO A 303 -8.53 18.06 10.58
N GLU A 304 -7.69 17.94 11.61
CA GLU A 304 -8.11 17.45 12.93
C GLU A 304 -9.34 18.22 13.44
N GLY A 305 -10.31 17.48 14.01
CA GLY A 305 -11.57 18.04 14.52
C GLY A 305 -12.66 18.23 13.47
N SER A 306 -12.38 17.99 12.18
CA SER A 306 -13.40 18.01 11.13
C SER A 306 -14.39 16.86 11.30
N GLN A 307 -15.63 17.06 10.88
CA GLN A 307 -16.66 16.02 11.00
C GLN A 307 -16.30 14.79 10.17
N GLY A 308 -16.13 13.65 10.83
CA GLY A 308 -15.78 12.37 10.19
C GLY A 308 -14.27 12.17 9.95
N ALA A 309 -13.42 13.13 10.35
CA ALA A 309 -11.98 12.99 10.28
C ALA A 309 -11.48 11.89 11.22
N LEU A 310 -10.43 11.20 10.76
CA LEU A 310 -9.63 10.30 11.59
C LEU A 310 -8.44 11.08 12.14
N ASN A 311 -8.07 10.79 13.38
CA ASN A 311 -6.84 11.28 13.98
C ASN A 311 -5.71 10.25 13.88
N GLY A 312 -6.01 8.98 13.62
CA GLY A 312 -5.02 7.95 13.32
C GLY A 312 -5.59 6.84 12.46
N ALA A 313 -4.75 6.11 11.75
CA ALA A 313 -5.13 4.93 10.99
C ALA A 313 -4.03 3.87 10.96
N LEU A 314 -4.43 2.60 11.03
CA LEU A 314 -3.61 1.42 10.72
C LEU A 314 -3.99 0.92 9.32
N PHE A 315 -3.13 1.17 8.34
CA PHE A 315 -3.34 0.79 6.93
C PHE A 315 -2.01 0.70 6.18
N TYR A 316 -2.04 0.37 4.89
CA TYR A 316 -0.83 0.18 4.10
C TYR A 316 -0.06 1.49 3.89
N ASN A 317 1.26 1.39 3.76
CA ASN A 317 2.16 2.54 3.63
C ASN A 317 1.82 3.47 2.45
N GLY A 318 1.35 2.95 1.32
CA GLY A 318 0.90 3.79 0.21
C GLY A 318 -0.36 4.60 0.54
N ASP A 319 -1.31 4.02 1.28
CA ASP A 319 -2.49 4.77 1.79
C ASP A 319 -2.05 5.89 2.75
N ALA A 320 -1.04 5.63 3.60
CA ALA A 320 -0.45 6.62 4.50
C ALA A 320 0.18 7.78 3.73
N ILE A 321 0.98 7.48 2.71
CA ILE A 321 1.61 8.47 1.84
C ILE A 321 0.55 9.26 1.10
N PHE A 322 -0.47 8.58 0.57
CA PHE A 322 -1.53 9.25 -0.17
C PHE A 322 -2.34 10.19 0.73
N SER A 323 -2.56 9.81 1.98
CA SER A 323 -3.17 10.67 3.00
C SER A 323 -2.29 11.88 3.32
N ALA A 324 -0.96 11.70 3.40
CA ALA A 324 0.01 12.74 3.68
C ALA A 324 0.08 13.81 2.58
N VAL A 325 -0.21 13.45 1.33
CA VAL A 325 -0.33 14.41 0.22
C VAL A 325 -1.76 14.96 0.04
N GLY A 326 -2.69 14.54 0.90
CA GLY A 326 -4.03 15.11 1.01
C GLY A 326 -5.17 14.27 0.46
N GLY A 327 -4.92 13.09 -0.10
CA GLY A 327 -5.95 12.24 -0.71
C GLY A 327 -6.72 12.90 -1.85
N ASP A 328 -7.80 12.25 -2.30
CA ASP A 328 -8.62 12.67 -3.44
C ASP A 328 -9.61 13.79 -3.12
N ASN A 329 -10.20 13.76 -1.92
CA ASN A 329 -11.43 14.50 -1.62
C ASN A 329 -11.20 15.82 -0.86
N ASN A 330 -9.96 16.17 -0.55
CA ASN A 330 -9.67 17.41 0.17
C ASN A 330 -9.48 18.60 -0.78
N LYS A 331 -9.94 19.77 -0.33
CA LYS A 331 -9.68 21.02 -1.03
C LYS A 331 -8.19 21.32 -0.96
N GLU A 332 -7.64 21.97 -2.00
CA GLU A 332 -6.22 22.36 -2.04
C GLU A 332 -5.77 23.16 -0.80
N ALA A 333 -6.66 24.00 -0.26
CA ALA A 333 -6.40 24.74 0.98
C ALA A 333 -6.23 23.83 2.22
N ASP A 334 -6.88 22.67 2.26
CA ASP A 334 -6.73 21.70 3.35
C ASP A 334 -5.51 20.81 3.14
N LYS A 335 -5.21 20.43 1.88
CA LYS A 335 -3.95 19.77 1.53
C LYS A 335 -2.74 20.62 1.93
N ALA A 336 -2.81 21.94 1.72
CA ALA A 336 -1.76 22.89 2.12
C ALA A 336 -1.53 23.00 3.63
N LYS A 337 -2.45 22.49 4.46
CA LYS A 337 -2.27 22.46 5.92
C LYS A 337 -1.59 21.19 6.39
N ILE A 338 -1.44 20.16 5.55
CA ILE A 338 -0.73 18.94 5.92
C ILE A 338 0.76 19.21 5.90
N ASN A 339 1.43 18.96 7.02
CA ASN A 339 2.88 19.03 7.11
C ASN A 339 3.45 18.13 8.21
N GLY A 340 4.77 18.03 8.32
CA GLY A 340 5.50 17.18 9.27
C GLY A 340 5.38 17.61 10.73
N LYS A 341 4.68 18.71 11.03
CA LYS A 341 4.27 19.04 12.41
C LYS A 341 2.93 18.40 12.77
N ASN A 342 2.07 18.13 11.78
CA ASN A 342 0.70 17.66 12.02
C ASN A 342 0.29 16.38 11.26
N PHE A 343 1.20 15.76 10.53
CA PHE A 343 1.01 14.46 9.92
C PHE A 343 2.25 13.62 10.17
N HIS A 344 2.02 12.41 10.64
CA HIS A 344 3.11 11.53 11.07
C HIS A 344 2.88 10.12 10.56
N ILE A 345 3.95 9.47 10.07
CA ILE A 345 3.95 8.06 9.69
C ILE A 345 4.92 7.29 10.58
N VAL A 346 4.41 6.28 11.27
CA VAL A 346 5.15 5.43 12.19
C VAL A 346 5.19 4.02 11.62
N THR A 347 6.39 3.54 11.30
CA THR A 347 6.62 2.15 10.92
C THR A 347 6.88 1.33 12.18
N PRO A 348 6.04 0.34 12.48
CA PRO A 348 6.25 -0.52 13.65
C PRO A 348 7.54 -1.33 13.55
N LYS A 349 8.10 -1.73 14.70
CA LYS A 349 9.33 -2.54 14.76
C LYS A 349 9.27 -3.82 13.91
N LEU A 350 8.13 -4.51 13.97
CA LEU A 350 7.83 -5.70 13.18
C LEU A 350 6.56 -5.42 12.38
N PRO A 351 6.65 -4.79 11.21
CA PRO A 351 5.46 -4.41 10.49
C PRO A 351 4.88 -5.63 9.74
N VAL A 352 3.60 -5.59 9.39
CA VAL A 352 2.96 -6.63 8.55
C VAL A 352 3.17 -6.28 7.07
N TYR A 353 3.68 -7.20 6.27
CA TYR A 353 3.87 -7.07 4.82
C TYR A 353 2.78 -7.76 4.02
N ALA A 354 2.43 -7.15 2.89
CA ALA A 354 1.67 -7.77 1.82
C ALA A 354 2.47 -7.70 0.52
N LEU A 355 2.50 -8.83 -0.20
CA LEU A 355 3.03 -8.91 -1.56
C LEU A 355 1.92 -9.41 -2.47
N ASP A 356 1.42 -8.49 -3.29
CA ASP A 356 0.41 -8.75 -4.29
C ASP A 356 1.08 -8.97 -5.64
N SER A 357 0.62 -9.97 -6.38
CA SER A 357 1.22 -10.36 -7.65
C SER A 357 0.16 -10.68 -8.69
N MET A 358 0.49 -10.47 -9.95
CA MET A 358 -0.34 -10.89 -11.08
C MET A 358 -0.14 -12.38 -11.37
N VAL A 359 -1.24 -13.09 -11.66
CA VAL A 359 -1.26 -14.53 -12.00
C VAL A 359 -2.04 -14.82 -13.28
N ILE A 360 -1.81 -16.00 -13.88
CA ILE A 360 -2.46 -16.42 -15.14
C ILE A 360 -3.34 -17.66 -14.88
N ASN A 361 -4.58 -17.65 -15.37
CA ASN A 361 -5.53 -18.73 -15.15
C ASN A 361 -5.33 -19.91 -16.11
N GLN A 362 -4.89 -21.06 -15.60
CA GLN A 362 -4.62 -22.27 -16.37
C GLN A 362 -5.83 -22.76 -17.17
N ARG A 363 -7.05 -22.43 -16.73
CA ARG A 363 -8.30 -22.86 -17.40
C ARG A 363 -8.61 -22.09 -18.69
N LEU A 364 -7.90 -20.99 -18.95
CA LEU A 364 -8.12 -20.11 -20.11
C LEU A 364 -6.86 -20.03 -20.99
N PRO A 365 -6.41 -21.16 -21.59
CA PRO A 365 -5.14 -21.21 -22.34
C PRO A 365 -5.09 -20.26 -23.52
N LYS A 366 -6.23 -19.93 -24.13
CA LYS A 366 -6.33 -18.96 -25.22
C LYS A 366 -5.93 -17.53 -24.80
N SER A 367 -5.97 -17.23 -23.52
CA SER A 367 -5.59 -15.92 -22.97
C SER A 367 -4.11 -15.84 -22.58
N PHE A 368 -3.31 -16.91 -22.69
CA PHE A 368 -1.95 -16.93 -22.14
C PHE A 368 -1.03 -15.88 -22.75
N ASP A 369 -0.96 -15.77 -24.08
CA ASP A 369 -0.07 -14.79 -24.72
C ASP A 369 -0.46 -13.36 -24.36
N GLN A 370 -1.76 -13.07 -24.40
CA GLN A 370 -2.28 -11.78 -23.98
C GLN A 370 -2.02 -11.50 -22.50
N ALA A 371 -2.10 -12.52 -21.63
CA ALA A 371 -1.81 -12.37 -20.20
C ALA A 371 -0.36 -11.93 -19.98
N HIS A 372 0.61 -12.54 -20.68
CA HIS A 372 2.01 -12.13 -20.58
C HIS A 372 2.22 -10.69 -21.07
N GLN A 373 1.55 -10.28 -22.14
CA GLN A 373 1.64 -8.91 -22.64
C GLN A 373 1.04 -7.89 -21.66
N VAL A 374 -0.15 -8.19 -21.10
CA VAL A 374 -0.82 -7.36 -20.10
C VAL A 374 0.03 -7.27 -18.83
N ILE A 375 0.53 -8.39 -18.31
CA ILE A 375 1.42 -8.44 -17.14
C ILE A 375 2.67 -7.60 -17.40
N LYS A 376 3.32 -7.75 -18.56
CA LYS A 376 4.52 -6.96 -18.90
C LYS A 376 4.25 -5.46 -18.79
N ASN A 377 3.17 -4.97 -19.39
CA ASN A 377 2.84 -3.55 -19.41
C ASN A 377 2.50 -2.99 -18.02
N ILE A 378 1.94 -3.83 -17.13
CA ILE A 378 1.52 -3.41 -15.79
C ILE A 378 2.69 -3.48 -14.79
N THR A 379 3.53 -4.51 -14.87
CA THR A 379 4.45 -4.89 -13.78
C THR A 379 5.93 -4.84 -14.16
N LEU A 380 6.29 -4.94 -15.44
CA LEU A 380 7.67 -5.17 -15.89
C LEU A 380 8.17 -4.16 -16.93
N GLU A 381 7.31 -3.27 -17.42
CA GLU A 381 7.72 -2.27 -18.41
C GLU A 381 8.79 -1.35 -17.82
N GLY A 382 9.95 -1.27 -18.48
CA GLY A 382 11.11 -0.53 -18.00
C GLY A 382 11.97 -1.25 -16.95
N ALA A 383 11.63 -2.48 -16.55
CA ALA A 383 12.35 -3.22 -15.51
C ALA A 383 13.83 -3.51 -15.86
N ASP A 384 14.15 -3.58 -17.15
CA ASP A 384 15.49 -3.82 -17.69
C ASP A 384 16.07 -2.60 -18.44
N ASP A 385 15.42 -1.43 -18.37
CA ASP A 385 15.95 -0.17 -18.90
C ASP A 385 16.93 0.44 -17.90
N LEU A 386 18.17 -0.05 -17.94
CA LEU A 386 19.25 0.36 -17.05
C LEU A 386 19.83 1.75 -17.36
N SER A 387 19.34 2.44 -18.40
CA SER A 387 19.85 3.76 -18.74
C SER A 387 19.32 4.81 -17.77
N SER A 388 20.19 5.27 -16.87
CA SER A 388 19.91 6.36 -15.92
C SER A 388 19.42 7.63 -16.60
N GLU A 389 19.77 7.83 -17.88
CA GLU A 389 19.35 8.98 -18.69
C GLU A 389 17.85 8.97 -19.00
N HIS A 390 17.23 7.83 -19.30
CA HIS A 390 15.78 7.79 -19.58
C HIS A 390 14.92 7.86 -18.33
N VAL A 391 15.36 7.22 -17.24
CA VAL A 391 14.72 7.32 -15.92
C VAL A 391 14.91 8.71 -15.32
N ASN A 392 15.92 9.49 -15.69
CA ASN A 392 16.02 10.88 -15.24
C ASN A 392 15.28 11.85 -16.18
N ASN A 393 15.33 11.65 -17.50
CA ASN A 393 14.75 12.58 -18.48
C ASN A 393 13.22 12.59 -18.49
N ALA A 394 12.56 11.44 -18.29
CA ALA A 394 11.09 11.38 -18.15
C ALA A 394 10.58 12.17 -16.92
N PHE A 395 11.43 12.36 -15.91
CA PHE A 395 11.10 13.09 -14.68
C PHE A 395 11.51 14.56 -14.76
N GLN A 396 12.66 14.86 -15.34
CA GLN A 396 13.14 16.23 -15.52
C GLN A 396 12.20 17.05 -16.41
N SER A 397 11.49 16.44 -17.38
CA SER A 397 10.47 17.14 -18.16
C SER A 397 9.28 17.63 -17.31
N LYS A 398 8.99 16.99 -16.17
CA LYS A 398 7.96 17.43 -15.21
C LYS A 398 8.41 18.70 -14.47
N ILE A 399 9.70 18.76 -14.10
CA ILE A 399 10.33 19.88 -13.39
C ILE A 399 10.52 21.07 -14.34
N SER A 400 11.01 20.85 -15.57
CA SER A 400 11.32 21.94 -16.51
C SER A 400 10.09 22.70 -17.03
N ASN A 401 8.89 22.12 -16.92
CA ASN A 401 7.64 22.78 -17.27
C ASN A 401 7.10 23.71 -16.17
N ILE A 402 7.74 23.71 -14.99
CA ILE A 402 7.47 24.66 -13.91
C ILE A 402 8.35 25.90 -14.15
N LYS A 403 7.77 26.94 -14.77
CA LYS A 403 8.47 28.22 -14.92
C LYS A 403 8.50 28.93 -13.56
N LEU A 404 9.66 28.90 -12.92
CA LEU A 404 9.97 29.78 -11.79
C LEU A 404 10.07 31.22 -12.31
N ASP A 405 9.47 32.16 -11.58
CA ASP A 405 9.66 33.58 -11.88
C ASP A 405 11.07 34.04 -11.47
N LYS A 406 11.39 35.31 -11.75
CA LYS A 406 12.69 35.91 -11.46
C LYS A 406 13.01 35.99 -9.95
N ASN A 407 12.04 35.66 -9.08
CA ASN A 407 12.18 35.67 -7.63
C ASN A 407 12.20 34.25 -7.04
N GLY A 408 12.20 33.20 -7.88
CA GLY A 408 12.21 31.81 -7.42
C GLY A 408 10.86 31.31 -6.89
N GLN A 409 9.76 32.02 -7.16
CA GLN A 409 8.41 31.51 -6.88
C GLN A 409 7.86 30.80 -8.11
N ALA A 410 7.20 29.65 -7.92
CA ALA A 410 6.46 29.03 -9.02
C ALA A 410 5.34 29.98 -9.48
N SER A 411 5.53 30.57 -10.65
CA SER A 411 4.53 31.43 -11.29
C SER A 411 3.48 30.55 -11.94
N GLY A 412 2.58 30.00 -11.13
CA GLY A 412 1.28 29.49 -11.58
C GLY A 412 0.35 30.65 -11.92
N THR A 413 0.68 31.47 -12.92
CA THR A 413 -0.33 32.30 -13.56
C THR A 413 -1.22 31.35 -14.34
N VAL A 414 -2.38 31.01 -13.75
CA VAL A 414 -3.55 30.63 -14.54
C VAL A 414 -3.77 31.81 -15.48
N ALA A 415 -3.36 31.63 -16.74
CA ALA A 415 -3.67 32.58 -17.78
C ALA A 415 -5.19 32.78 -17.72
N LYS A 416 -5.63 33.99 -17.37
CA LYS A 416 -6.94 34.47 -17.78
C LYS A 416 -6.84 34.71 -19.29
N ASP A 417 -6.77 33.63 -20.04
CA ASP A 417 -7.04 33.68 -21.46
C ASP A 417 -8.55 33.65 -21.61
N ASP A 418 -9.10 34.81 -21.96
CA ASP A 418 -10.47 34.97 -22.45
C ASP A 418 -10.66 34.31 -23.83
N ASP A 419 -9.78 33.39 -24.24
CA ASP A 419 -9.86 32.67 -25.50
C ASP A 419 -10.22 31.20 -25.28
N LYS A 420 -11.36 30.82 -25.85
CA LYS A 420 -12.04 29.53 -25.70
C LYS A 420 -11.34 28.42 -26.47
N THR A 421 -10.11 28.09 -26.10
CA THR A 421 -9.52 26.79 -26.42
C THR A 421 -9.36 26.01 -25.14
N VAL A 422 -10.35 25.15 -24.88
CA VAL A 422 -10.27 24.10 -23.87
C VAL A 422 -9.02 23.28 -24.21
N ALA A 423 -7.94 23.50 -23.46
CA ALA A 423 -6.81 22.58 -23.45
C ALA A 423 -7.39 21.20 -23.11
N LYS A 424 -7.35 20.30 -24.08
CA LYS A 424 -7.83 18.93 -23.89
C LYS A 424 -7.00 18.29 -22.79
N ASP A 425 -7.66 17.64 -21.84
CA ASP A 425 -7.05 16.82 -20.77
C ASP A 425 -6.13 15.69 -21.30
N ASP A 426 -6.03 15.51 -22.62
CA ASP A 426 -5.23 14.46 -23.27
C ASP A 426 -3.71 14.61 -23.04
N ASP A 427 -3.20 15.81 -22.67
CA ASP A 427 -1.75 16.06 -22.54
C ASP A 427 -1.14 15.61 -21.21
N LYS A 428 -1.96 15.22 -20.21
CA LYS A 428 -1.45 14.62 -18.96
C LYS A 428 -0.97 13.17 -19.13
N THR A 429 -1.45 12.48 -20.17
CA THR A 429 -1.09 11.08 -20.44
C THR A 429 0.33 10.91 -21.02
N ALA A 430 0.99 11.99 -21.41
CA ALA A 430 2.33 11.97 -22.01
C ALA A 430 3.48 11.90 -20.98
N GLN A 431 3.20 11.86 -19.67
CA GLN A 431 4.21 12.10 -18.64
C GLN A 431 5.10 10.90 -18.33
N PHE A 432 4.60 9.67 -18.49
CA PHE A 432 5.38 8.47 -18.17
C PHE A 432 5.42 7.51 -19.36
N LYS A 433 6.64 7.12 -19.74
CA LYS A 433 6.88 6.16 -20.81
C LYS A 433 6.34 4.77 -20.47
N TYR A 434 6.53 4.34 -19.22
CA TYR A 434 6.25 2.97 -18.78
C TYR A 434 4.95 2.88 -17.97
N GLY A 435 4.11 1.90 -18.29
CA GLY A 435 2.84 1.64 -17.60
C GLY A 435 3.01 1.32 -16.13
N THR A 436 4.03 0.52 -15.81
CA THR A 436 4.48 0.26 -14.45
C THR A 436 4.67 1.54 -13.64
N MET A 437 5.22 2.59 -14.25
CA MET A 437 5.48 3.87 -13.58
C MET A 437 4.20 4.69 -13.36
N LEU A 438 3.34 4.77 -14.38
CA LEU A 438 2.02 5.40 -14.27
C LEU A 438 1.25 4.85 -13.07
N ASN A 439 1.43 3.56 -12.83
CA ASN A 439 0.71 2.88 -11.80
C ASN A 439 1.22 3.20 -10.39
N PHE A 440 2.54 3.19 -10.17
CA PHE A 440 3.11 3.55 -8.87
C PHE A 440 2.89 5.02 -8.49
N ASP A 441 2.86 5.94 -9.48
CA ASP A 441 2.54 7.35 -9.24
C ASP A 441 1.10 7.55 -8.76
N PHE A 442 0.17 6.70 -9.22
CA PHE A 442 -1.24 6.81 -8.88
C PHE A 442 -1.57 6.31 -7.47
N VAL A 443 -1.06 5.13 -7.09
CA VAL A 443 -1.44 4.49 -5.81
C VAL A 443 -0.45 4.70 -4.66
N TYR A 444 0.72 5.28 -4.92
CA TYR A 444 1.80 5.51 -3.93
C TYR A 444 2.35 4.25 -3.23
N TYR A 445 1.98 3.05 -3.69
CA TYR A 445 2.54 1.79 -3.17
C TYR A 445 3.96 1.54 -3.69
N THR A 446 4.73 0.81 -2.89
CA THR A 446 6.12 0.52 -3.20
C THR A 446 6.22 -0.47 -4.37
N SER A 447 6.96 -0.07 -5.38
CA SER A 447 7.32 -0.94 -6.49
C SER A 447 8.11 -2.17 -6.02
N PRO A 448 7.77 -3.38 -6.49
CA PRO A 448 8.59 -4.55 -6.26
C PRO A 448 9.93 -4.54 -6.99
N LEU A 449 9.98 -3.84 -8.13
CA LEU A 449 11.15 -3.80 -8.99
C LEU A 449 12.28 -3.04 -8.33
N ARG A 450 13.48 -3.64 -8.35
CA ARG A 450 14.68 -3.08 -7.75
C ARG A 450 15.00 -1.70 -8.32
N ILE A 451 14.86 -1.53 -9.64
CA ILE A 451 15.17 -0.27 -10.34
C ILE A 451 14.31 0.92 -9.89
N PHE A 452 13.09 0.67 -9.40
CA PHE A 452 12.20 1.72 -8.89
C PHE A 452 12.16 1.80 -7.36
N SER A 453 12.48 0.70 -6.67
CA SER A 453 12.52 0.63 -5.20
C SER A 453 13.83 1.12 -4.56
N HIS A 454 14.88 1.35 -5.35
CA HIS A 454 16.21 1.63 -4.81
C HIS A 454 16.40 3.06 -4.31
N ILE A 455 16.82 3.16 -3.05
CA ILE A 455 17.56 4.30 -2.49
C ILE A 455 19.05 4.10 -2.79
N PRO A 456 19.79 5.17 -3.16
CA PRO A 456 21.25 5.16 -3.14
C PRO A 456 21.80 4.57 -1.82
N GLY A 457 22.68 3.56 -1.92
CA GLY A 457 23.38 2.97 -0.75
C GLY A 457 22.91 1.58 -0.31
N THR A 458 21.84 1.04 -0.88
CA THR A 458 21.35 -0.33 -0.58
C THR A 458 22.11 -1.37 -1.44
N PRO A 459 22.52 -2.55 -0.90
CA PRO A 459 23.19 -3.58 -1.70
C PRO A 459 22.34 -4.03 -2.88
N THR A 460 22.93 -4.06 -4.08
CA THR A 460 22.23 -4.36 -5.35
C THR A 460 22.35 -5.80 -5.80
N LYS A 461 23.18 -6.62 -5.13
CA LYS A 461 23.43 -8.02 -5.49
C LYS A 461 23.44 -8.91 -4.25
N LEU A 462 22.73 -10.03 -4.30
CA LEU A 462 23.01 -11.20 -3.47
C LEU A 462 24.06 -12.05 -4.22
N LYS A 463 25.13 -12.46 -3.55
CA LYS A 463 26.07 -13.42 -4.14
C LYS A 463 25.37 -14.79 -4.28
N PRO A 464 25.42 -15.44 -5.45
CA PRO A 464 24.85 -16.78 -5.62
C PRO A 464 25.47 -17.75 -4.59
N GLY A 465 24.63 -18.37 -3.76
CA GLY A 465 25.05 -19.45 -2.86
C GLY A 465 25.68 -19.04 -1.52
N THR A 466 25.69 -17.75 -1.15
CA THR A 466 26.15 -17.32 0.19
C THR A 466 25.05 -16.55 0.92
N PHE A 467 24.39 -17.22 1.87
CA PHE A 467 23.69 -16.58 2.98
C PHE A 467 24.71 -16.28 4.08
N GLU A 468 25.51 -15.24 3.90
CA GLU A 468 26.14 -14.53 5.01
C GLU A 468 25.91 -13.03 4.79
N PRO A 469 25.29 -12.30 5.74
CA PRO A 469 25.15 -10.86 5.64
C PRO A 469 26.54 -10.23 5.50
N ASP A 470 26.71 -9.36 4.51
CA ASP A 470 27.97 -8.64 4.32
C ASP A 470 28.18 -7.65 5.48
N GLU A 471 28.98 -8.04 6.48
CA GLU A 471 29.40 -7.21 7.60
C GLU A 471 30.24 -5.98 7.16
N THR A 472 30.65 -5.90 5.89
CA THR A 472 31.62 -4.89 5.41
C THR A 472 31.00 -3.69 4.70
N SER A 473 29.67 -3.60 4.59
CA SER A 473 29.00 -2.45 3.96
C SER A 473 28.81 -1.22 4.87
N VAL A 474 29.19 -1.30 6.14
CA VAL A 474 29.48 -0.12 6.98
C VAL A 474 30.99 -0.04 7.11
N LYS A 475 31.63 0.89 6.39
CA LYS A 475 33.00 1.26 6.70
C LYS A 475 33.01 1.73 8.16
N LYS A 476 33.59 0.93 9.06
CA LYS A 476 34.10 1.45 10.32
C LYS A 476 35.11 2.52 9.94
N SER A 477 34.76 3.77 10.18
CA SER A 477 35.76 4.82 10.32
C SER A 477 36.55 4.48 11.57
N ASP A 478 37.85 4.26 11.46
CA ASP A 478 38.76 4.11 12.61
C ASP A 478 38.99 5.45 13.34
N ASP A 479 38.27 6.52 12.98
CA ASP A 479 38.33 7.80 13.64
C ASP A 479 37.38 7.84 14.85
N LEU A 480 37.92 7.46 16.01
CA LEU A 480 37.24 7.41 17.32
C LEU A 480 36.67 8.76 17.81
N ASN A 481 36.96 9.87 17.12
CA ASN A 481 36.53 11.20 17.53
C ASN A 481 35.43 11.81 16.65
N ASN A 482 34.96 11.11 15.62
CA ASN A 482 33.92 11.64 14.73
C ASN A 482 32.99 10.52 14.25
N PRO A 483 31.95 10.14 15.02
CA PRO A 483 30.97 9.16 14.57
C PRO A 483 30.22 9.74 13.36
N ILE A 484 30.42 9.13 12.19
CA ILE A 484 29.64 9.45 10.99
C ILE A 484 28.21 9.00 11.25
N ASP A 485 27.30 9.97 11.33
CA ASP A 485 25.85 9.76 11.29
C ASP A 485 25.49 9.07 9.95
N PRO A 486 24.82 7.90 9.94
CA PRO A 486 24.34 7.29 8.71
C PRO A 486 23.19 8.07 8.04
N SER A 487 22.85 9.28 8.51
CA SER A 487 22.05 10.23 7.76
C SER A 487 22.72 10.56 6.42
N VAL A 488 22.07 10.17 5.32
CA VAL A 488 22.38 10.66 3.98
C VAL A 488 22.27 12.19 4.00
N VAL A 489 23.42 12.87 3.99
CA VAL A 489 23.47 14.33 3.85
C VAL A 489 23.12 14.67 2.40
N PHE A 490 21.90 15.18 2.19
CA PHE A 490 21.61 15.96 0.99
C PHE A 490 22.40 17.27 1.08
N SER A 491 23.25 17.55 0.10
CA SER A 491 23.88 18.87 0.01
C SER A 491 22.79 19.91 -0.24
N THR A 492 22.42 20.67 0.78
CA THR A 492 21.66 21.91 0.59
C THR A 492 22.56 22.87 -0.18
N ALA A 493 22.24 23.09 -1.46
CA ALA A 493 22.97 24.02 -2.30
C ALA A 493 22.78 25.44 -1.77
N ASN A 494 23.86 26.04 -1.26
CA ASN A 494 23.99 27.48 -1.18
C ASN A 494 25.43 27.90 -1.52
N SER A 495 25.50 28.95 -2.36
CA SER A 495 26.65 29.77 -2.78
C SER A 495 27.61 29.28 -3.90
N VAL A 496 27.35 29.76 -5.12
CA VAL A 496 28.16 30.71 -5.94
C VAL A 496 29.67 30.44 -6.20
N ASN A 497 29.99 30.34 -7.51
CA ASN A 497 31.24 30.63 -8.25
C ASN A 497 32.50 29.75 -8.09
N HIS A 498 32.77 28.85 -9.05
CA HIS A 498 33.89 28.90 -10.04
C HIS A 498 33.99 27.60 -10.89
N PRO A 499 34.67 27.62 -12.06
CA PRO A 499 34.46 26.65 -13.15
C PRO A 499 35.23 25.33 -12.97
N PHE A 500 34.61 24.25 -13.43
CA PHE A 500 35.20 22.91 -13.50
C PHE A 500 36.39 22.86 -14.47
N SER A 501 37.56 22.49 -13.95
CA SER A 501 38.61 21.82 -14.71
C SER A 501 38.33 20.33 -14.80
N LYS A 502 38.46 19.79 -16.02
CA LYS A 502 38.50 18.36 -16.37
C LYS A 502 39.50 17.59 -15.50
N GLU A 503 39.07 16.49 -14.90
CA GLU A 503 39.93 15.34 -14.68
C GLU A 503 39.16 14.03 -14.91
N THR A 504 39.84 13.14 -15.63
CA THR A 504 39.50 11.78 -16.02
C THR A 504 40.03 10.78 -14.98
N SER A 505 39.26 9.75 -14.63
CA SER A 505 39.68 8.32 -14.67
C SER A 505 38.76 7.41 -13.84
N ASP A 506 38.43 6.28 -14.47
CA ASP A 506 38.14 4.93 -13.97
C ASP A 506 37.75 4.72 -12.50
N ASP A 507 36.46 4.41 -12.29
CA ASP A 507 36.04 3.09 -11.80
C ASP A 507 34.50 2.95 -11.94
N ASN A 508 34.05 1.78 -12.40
CA ASN A 508 32.65 1.41 -12.64
C ASN A 508 31.80 1.41 -11.35
N LYS A 509 31.48 2.59 -10.81
CA LYS A 509 30.38 2.79 -9.87
C LYS A 509 29.24 3.49 -10.59
N THR A 510 28.36 2.70 -11.19
CA THR A 510 27.02 3.15 -11.56
C THR A 510 26.25 3.46 -10.28
N THR A 511 26.32 4.72 -9.83
CA THR A 511 25.40 5.26 -8.83
C THR A 511 24.03 5.40 -9.47
N TYR A 512 23.12 4.47 -9.16
CA TYR A 512 21.71 4.61 -9.47
C TYR A 512 21.12 5.72 -8.60
N THR A 513 20.85 6.88 -9.18
CA THR A 513 20.04 7.93 -8.54
C THR A 513 18.57 7.54 -8.67
N GLY A 514 17.91 7.24 -7.55
CA GLY A 514 16.49 6.86 -7.51
C GLY A 514 15.58 8.01 -7.95
N GLY A 515 15.28 8.09 -9.25
CA GLY A 515 14.42 9.13 -9.84
C GLY A 515 12.95 9.06 -9.41
N PHE A 516 12.48 7.92 -8.92
CA PHE A 516 11.07 7.72 -8.55
C PHE A 516 10.63 8.54 -7.33
N PHE A 517 11.51 8.63 -6.33
CA PHE A 517 11.28 9.43 -5.11
C PHE A 517 10.95 10.88 -5.43
N ALA A 518 11.54 11.41 -6.49
CA ALA A 518 11.33 12.77 -6.91
C ALA A 518 9.90 13.07 -7.34
N THR A 519 9.00 12.10 -7.63
CA THR A 519 7.62 12.45 -8.03
C THR A 519 6.65 12.53 -6.86
N ALA A 520 6.75 11.62 -5.89
CA ALA A 520 6.04 11.79 -4.63
C ALA A 520 6.52 13.08 -3.93
N LEU A 521 7.83 13.36 -3.97
CA LEU A 521 8.42 14.62 -3.46
C LEU A 521 8.21 15.85 -4.36
N ALA A 522 8.09 15.74 -5.69
CA ALA A 522 7.82 16.89 -6.57
C ALA A 522 6.33 17.19 -6.72
N SER A 523 5.45 16.20 -6.49
CA SER A 523 4.02 16.45 -6.27
C SER A 523 3.80 17.18 -4.93
N TYR A 524 4.72 16.98 -3.98
CA TYR A 524 4.89 17.82 -2.81
C TYR A 524 5.59 19.14 -3.24
N ASP A 525 4.80 20.02 -3.88
CA ASP A 525 5.11 21.40 -4.30
C ASP A 525 6.51 21.90 -3.86
N GLU A 526 7.41 22.16 -4.82
CA GLU A 526 8.77 22.65 -4.54
C GLU A 526 8.78 23.94 -3.68
N ASN A 527 7.69 24.73 -3.68
CA ASN A 527 7.56 25.90 -2.79
C ASN A 527 7.23 25.54 -1.32
N LYS A 528 6.87 24.27 -1.05
CA LYS A 528 6.65 23.70 0.30
C LYS A 528 7.81 22.85 0.79
N ALA A 529 8.68 22.36 -0.11
CA ALA A 529 9.79 21.48 0.24
C ALA A 529 10.75 22.10 1.28
N ASP A 530 10.99 23.42 1.22
CA ASP A 530 11.81 24.13 2.22
C ASP A 530 11.14 24.23 3.60
N ASN A 531 9.81 24.10 3.68
CA ASN A 531 9.05 24.23 4.92
C ASN A 531 8.65 22.88 5.54
N ASP A 532 8.96 21.75 4.91
CA ASP A 532 8.53 20.45 5.42
C ASP A 532 9.42 19.25 5.05
N ALA A 533 10.72 19.43 5.24
CA ALA A 533 11.71 18.35 5.14
C ALA A 533 11.36 17.12 6.02
N GLU A 534 10.61 17.32 7.11
CA GLU A 534 10.24 16.26 8.03
C GLU A 534 9.17 15.32 7.43
N LEU A 535 8.07 15.85 6.88
CA LEU A 535 7.07 14.99 6.21
C LEU A 535 7.65 14.30 4.98
N ALA A 536 8.47 15.01 4.22
CA ALA A 536 9.22 14.47 3.09
C ALA A 536 10.05 13.24 3.50
N LYS A 537 10.80 13.35 4.60
CA LYS A 537 11.58 12.25 5.17
C LYS A 537 10.70 11.10 5.65
N GLN A 538 9.56 11.38 6.27
CA GLN A 538 8.64 10.33 6.72
C GLN A 538 7.97 9.58 5.57
N ILE A 539 7.53 10.29 4.52
CA ILE A 539 7.03 9.69 3.27
C ILE A 539 8.12 8.81 2.65
N GLN A 540 9.36 9.32 2.60
CA GLN A 540 10.50 8.56 2.08
C GLN A 540 10.71 7.28 2.89
N ASN A 541 10.73 7.36 4.21
CA ASN A 541 10.90 6.19 5.08
C ASN A 541 9.75 5.19 4.93
N ALA A 542 8.51 5.66 4.78
CA ALA A 542 7.34 4.80 4.61
C ALA A 542 7.32 4.08 3.26
N TYR A 543 7.79 4.74 2.19
CA TYR A 543 7.90 4.11 0.86
C TYR A 543 9.05 3.09 0.82
N ASN A 544 10.08 3.31 1.63
CA ASN A 544 11.26 2.44 1.73
C ASN A 544 11.05 1.28 2.69
N ILE A 545 10.42 0.24 2.19
CA ILE A 545 10.18 -0.97 2.98
C ILE A 545 11.49 -1.74 3.13
N SER A 546 11.94 -1.88 4.39
CA SER A 546 13.02 -2.79 4.78
C SER A 546 12.44 -3.93 5.62
N ILE A 547 13.03 -5.12 5.47
CA ILE A 547 12.70 -6.31 6.28
C ILE A 547 13.72 -6.37 7.42
N PRO A 548 13.31 -6.16 8.69
CA PRO A 548 14.22 -6.21 9.83
C PRO A 548 14.95 -7.55 9.90
N LYS A 549 16.23 -7.59 10.24
CA LYS A 549 16.95 -8.88 10.44
C LYS A 549 16.26 -9.79 11.45
N GLU A 550 15.59 -9.22 12.45
CA GLU A 550 14.79 -9.96 13.42
C GLU A 550 13.64 -10.75 12.77
N SER A 551 13.10 -10.25 11.66
CA SER A 551 12.06 -10.93 10.88
C SER A 551 12.57 -12.07 10.01
N GLU A 552 13.87 -12.12 9.66
CA GLU A 552 14.47 -13.26 8.94
C GLU A 552 14.37 -14.56 9.76
N LYS A 553 14.35 -14.45 11.09
CA LYS A 553 14.13 -15.60 11.98
C LYS A 553 12.68 -16.10 11.92
N ASN A 554 11.73 -15.28 11.47
CA ASN A 554 10.32 -15.67 11.41
C ASN A 554 9.46 -14.89 10.38
N PRO A 555 9.71 -15.08 9.07
CA PRO A 555 8.96 -14.41 7.99
C PRO A 555 7.46 -14.75 7.99
N ALA A 556 7.08 -15.89 8.58
CA ALA A 556 5.71 -16.39 8.61
C ALA A 556 4.72 -15.58 9.48
N LEU A 557 5.15 -14.55 10.19
CA LEU A 557 4.25 -13.71 11.02
C LEU A 557 4.04 -12.31 10.50
N ILE A 558 4.70 -12.03 9.41
CA ILE A 558 4.79 -10.70 8.86
C ILE A 558 4.15 -10.73 7.47
N LEU A 559 4.17 -11.87 6.78
CA LEU A 559 3.32 -12.12 5.60
C LEU A 559 1.99 -12.77 5.99
N GLU A 560 0.91 -12.34 5.34
CA GLU A 560 -0.40 -12.99 5.48
C GLU A 560 -0.30 -14.50 5.16
N GLN A 561 -0.63 -15.34 6.14
CA GLN A 561 -0.42 -16.78 6.00
C GLN A 561 -1.54 -17.47 5.21
N PRO A 562 -1.21 -18.52 4.44
CA PRO A 562 -2.23 -19.36 3.82
C PRO A 562 -2.94 -20.18 4.89
N THR A 563 -4.27 -20.10 4.88
CA THR A 563 -5.16 -20.82 5.78
C THR A 563 -5.89 -21.91 5.00
N ASN A 564 -6.12 -23.05 5.65
CA ASN A 564 -7.04 -24.06 5.10
C ASN A 564 -8.50 -23.58 5.21
N ASP A 565 -9.44 -24.27 4.55
CA ASP A 565 -10.85 -23.82 4.49
C ASP A 565 -11.52 -23.73 5.88
N VAL A 566 -11.17 -24.64 6.81
CA VAL A 566 -11.65 -24.59 8.19
C VAL A 566 -11.10 -23.36 8.89
N GLN A 567 -9.78 -23.13 8.82
CA GLN A 567 -9.12 -21.98 9.40
C GLN A 567 -9.70 -20.66 8.86
N LYS A 568 -9.95 -20.55 7.54
CA LYS A 568 -10.60 -19.38 6.94
C LYS A 568 -11.97 -19.13 7.54
N GLN A 569 -12.82 -20.15 7.55
CA GLN A 569 -14.20 -20.02 8.04
C GLN A 569 -14.23 -19.64 9.53
N VAL A 570 -13.33 -20.23 10.33
CA VAL A 570 -13.19 -19.94 11.75
C VAL A 570 -12.66 -18.52 11.97
N LEU A 571 -11.68 -18.08 11.18
CA LEU A 571 -11.12 -16.72 11.22
C LEU A 571 -12.18 -15.67 10.92
N VAL A 572 -12.92 -15.83 9.83
CA VAL A 572 -14.01 -14.92 9.44
C VAL A 572 -15.10 -14.87 10.52
N ASN A 573 -15.44 -16.02 11.12
CA ASN A 573 -16.42 -16.06 12.20
C ASN A 573 -15.92 -15.38 13.48
N ALA A 574 -14.64 -15.56 13.83
CA ALA A 574 -14.01 -14.88 14.96
C ALA A 574 -13.95 -13.37 14.73
N PHE A 575 -13.52 -12.94 13.54
CA PHE A 575 -13.47 -11.54 13.16
C PHE A 575 -14.86 -10.88 13.23
N ARG A 576 -15.90 -11.54 12.72
CA ARG A 576 -17.29 -11.06 12.83
C ARG A 576 -17.73 -10.90 14.29
N ARG A 577 -17.37 -11.84 15.17
CA ARG A 577 -17.67 -11.73 16.61
C ARG A 577 -16.93 -10.56 17.24
N PHE A 578 -15.63 -10.45 16.98
CA PHE A 578 -14.80 -9.33 17.42
C PHE A 578 -15.38 -7.98 16.97
N LYS A 579 -15.73 -7.84 15.69
CA LYS A 579 -16.37 -6.63 15.14
C LYS A 579 -17.68 -6.25 15.85
N ASN A 580 -18.42 -7.23 16.36
CA ASN A 580 -19.63 -6.96 17.14
C ASN A 580 -19.34 -6.46 18.56
N THR A 581 -18.13 -6.69 19.09
CA THR A 581 -17.68 -6.17 20.40
C THR A 581 -17.14 -4.74 20.32
N LEU A 582 -16.65 -4.33 19.13
CA LEU A 582 -16.28 -2.96 18.81
C LEU A 582 -17.51 -2.06 18.72
#